data_AF-W1IAI5-F1
#
_entry.id   AF-W1IAI5-F1
#
_cell.length_a   1.000
_cell.length_b   1.000
_cell.length_c   1.000
_cell.angle_alpha   90.00
_cell.angle_beta   90.00
_cell.angle_gamma   90.00
#
_symmetry.space_group_name_H-M   'P 1'
#
loop_
_entity.id
_entity.type
_entity.pdbx_description
1 polymer ?
#
loop_
_entity_poly.entity_id
_entity_poly.type
_entity_poly.pdbx_seq_one_letter_code
_entity_poly.pdbx_strand_id
1 'polypeptide(L)'
;MSINNSRRSFIQSLGAVTASGIFIGAPSLVFGASKKVVVVGGGTAGATAARYLKMADPSIDVTIIEVNKDYFTCYLSNEVLSGERTLDSLKHGYSGLEKEGIKTVIDYVTGIDAKAKKVTTKSGASFDYDRCIVAPGVDFKWDTIEAYDAATAEKIPHAWKAGSQTTTLRKQLIDMKDGGTVIVAAPPNPFRCPPGPPERVCQIAMY
;
A
#
# COMPACT_ATOMS: atom_id res chain seq x y z
N MET A 1 -78.49 -14.32 30.19
CA MET A 1 -78.10 -13.53 29.01
C MET A 1 -77.37 -14.47 28.07
N SER A 2 -78.06 -14.97 27.03
CA SER A 2 -77.55 -16.02 26.14
C SER A 2 -76.81 -15.39 24.97
N ILE A 3 -75.51 -15.68 24.82
CA ILE A 3 -74.69 -15.20 23.70
C ILE A 3 -74.74 -16.27 22.61
N ASN A 4 -75.39 -15.93 21.50
CA ASN A 4 -75.59 -16.78 20.33
C ASN A 4 -74.37 -16.64 19.40
N ASN A 5 -73.44 -17.61 19.42
CA ASN A 5 -72.27 -17.61 18.55
C ASN A 5 -72.64 -18.14 17.15
N SER A 6 -72.98 -17.22 16.24
CA SER A 6 -73.27 -17.52 14.84
C SER A 6 -72.00 -17.82 14.04
N ARG A 7 -72.09 -18.83 13.15
CA ARG A 7 -71.06 -19.29 12.20
C ARG A 7 -70.40 -18.17 11.37
N ARG A 8 -71.03 -17.00 11.27
CA ARG A 8 -70.52 -15.82 10.55
C ARG A 8 -69.31 -15.16 11.25
N SER A 9 -69.18 -15.30 12.57
CA SER A 9 -68.08 -14.71 13.34
C SER A 9 -66.77 -15.51 13.19
N PHE A 10 -66.85 -16.82 12.93
CA PHE A 10 -65.69 -17.69 12.71
C PHE A 10 -65.00 -17.45 11.35
N ILE A 11 -65.76 -17.13 10.30
CA ILE A 11 -65.19 -16.84 8.97
C ILE A 11 -64.46 -15.48 8.96
N GLN A 12 -64.90 -14.52 9.78
CA GLN A 12 -64.22 -13.23 9.93
C GLN A 12 -62.87 -13.35 10.65
N SER A 13 -62.66 -14.41 11.46
CA SER A 13 -61.38 -14.67 12.14
C SER A 13 -60.31 -15.29 11.23
N LEU A 14 -60.72 -15.91 10.11
CA LEU A 14 -59.82 -16.56 9.16
C LEU A 14 -59.26 -15.60 8.08
N GLY A 15 -59.89 -14.44 7.89
CA GLY A 15 -59.45 -13.42 6.93
C GLY A 15 -58.34 -12.49 7.43
N ALA A 16 -57.93 -12.60 8.70
CA ALA A 16 -57.01 -11.67 9.35
C ALA A 16 -55.73 -12.34 9.90
N VAL A 17 -55.39 -13.55 9.43
CA VAL A 17 -54.03 -14.11 9.61
C VAL A 17 -53.19 -13.73 8.39
N THR A 18 -52.78 -12.47 8.42
CA THR A 18 -51.47 -11.98 8.01
C THR A 18 -50.67 -12.88 7.06
N ALA A 19 -50.54 -12.36 5.84
CA ALA A 19 -49.46 -12.56 4.88
C ALA A 19 -48.07 -12.60 5.55
N SER A 20 -47.74 -13.73 6.16
CA SER A 20 -46.42 -14.04 6.72
C SER A 20 -45.74 -14.93 5.69
N GLY A 21 -44.89 -14.30 4.89
CA GLY A 21 -44.39 -14.81 3.63
C GLY A 21 -43.74 -16.18 3.73
N ILE A 22 -44.25 -17.09 2.90
CA ILE A 22 -43.47 -18.17 2.34
C ILE A 22 -42.51 -17.53 1.34
N PHE A 23 -41.38 -17.01 1.81
CA PHE A 23 -40.16 -16.86 1.01
C PHE A 23 -39.35 -18.15 1.13
N ILE A 24 -39.97 -19.30 0.81
CA ILE A 24 -39.23 -20.53 0.56
C ILE A 24 -38.73 -20.43 -0.88
N GLY A 25 -37.43 -20.15 -1.04
CA GLY A 25 -36.76 -20.38 -2.33
C GLY A 25 -36.25 -19.16 -3.09
N ALA A 26 -35.81 -18.08 -2.43
CA ALA A 26 -34.71 -17.32 -3.03
C ALA A 26 -33.45 -18.17 -2.84
N PRO A 27 -32.79 -18.69 -3.90
CA PRO A 27 -31.45 -19.19 -3.73
C PRO A 27 -30.65 -18.02 -3.16
N SER A 28 -30.12 -18.17 -1.94
CA SER A 28 -28.97 -17.36 -1.58
C SER A 28 -27.98 -17.62 -2.69
N LEU A 29 -27.73 -16.61 -3.51
CA LEU A 29 -26.58 -16.60 -4.40
C LEU A 29 -25.38 -16.65 -3.46
N VAL A 30 -24.99 -17.85 -3.06
CA VAL A 30 -23.73 -18.12 -2.39
C VAL A 30 -22.70 -17.92 -3.48
N PHE A 31 -22.36 -16.67 -3.74
CA PHE A 31 -21.13 -16.33 -4.41
C PHE A 31 -20.04 -17.01 -3.55
N GLY A 32 -19.31 -17.95 -4.15
CA GLY A 32 -18.22 -18.63 -3.45
C GLY A 32 -17.32 -17.58 -2.78
N ALA A 33 -16.80 -17.90 -1.59
CA ALA A 33 -15.95 -16.96 -0.85
C ALA A 33 -14.87 -16.39 -1.78
N SER A 34 -14.86 -15.06 -1.93
CA SER A 34 -13.88 -14.36 -2.76
C SER A 34 -12.46 -14.77 -2.33
N LYS A 35 -11.61 -15.08 -3.31
CA LYS A 35 -10.20 -15.39 -3.07
C LYS A 35 -9.50 -14.15 -2.53
N LYS A 36 -8.69 -14.33 -1.49
CA LYS A 36 -8.02 -13.22 -0.80
C LYS A 36 -6.55 -13.16 -1.18
N VAL A 37 -6.09 -11.99 -1.62
CA VAL A 37 -4.66 -11.72 -1.84
C VAL A 37 -4.24 -10.54 -0.97
N VAL A 38 -3.20 -10.75 -0.16
CA VAL A 38 -2.54 -9.67 0.58
C VAL A 38 -1.22 -9.33 -0.10
N VAL A 39 -1.01 -8.05 -0.38
CA VAL A 39 0.22 -7.50 -0.96
C VAL A 39 0.94 -6.68 0.12
N VAL A 40 2.16 -7.09 0.48
CA VAL A 40 3.00 -6.39 1.45
C VAL A 40 3.92 -5.42 0.71
N GLY A 41 3.64 -4.13 0.84
CA GLY A 41 4.34 -3.03 0.18
C GLY A 41 3.56 -2.46 -1.02
N GLY A 42 3.34 -1.15 -1.01
CA GLY A 42 2.60 -0.38 -2.01
C GLY A 42 3.47 0.30 -3.07
N GLY A 43 4.78 0.01 -3.10
CA GLY A 43 5.67 0.53 -4.14
C GLY A 43 5.38 -0.03 -5.54
N THR A 44 6.25 0.28 -6.51
CA THR A 44 6.05 -0.09 -7.93
C THR A 44 5.60 -1.55 -8.13
N ALA A 45 6.31 -2.52 -7.56
CA ALA A 45 5.98 -3.93 -7.75
C ALA A 45 4.63 -4.33 -7.12
N GLY A 46 4.35 -3.87 -5.90
CA GLY A 46 3.13 -4.23 -5.18
C GLY A 46 1.88 -3.61 -5.78
N ALA A 47 1.93 -2.30 -6.10
CA ALA A 47 0.85 -1.60 -6.78
C ALA A 47 0.55 -2.22 -8.17
N THR A 48 1.59 -2.53 -8.95
CA THR A 48 1.43 -3.22 -10.24
C THR A 48 0.79 -4.59 -10.06
N ALA A 49 1.29 -5.42 -9.13
CA ALA A 49 0.75 -6.75 -8.91
C ALA A 49 -0.73 -6.72 -8.49
N ALA A 50 -1.09 -5.82 -7.57
CA ALA A 50 -2.47 -5.65 -7.11
C ALA A 50 -3.41 -5.25 -8.26
N ARG A 51 -3.00 -4.26 -9.07
CA ARG A 51 -3.74 -3.80 -10.24
C ARG A 51 -3.97 -4.90 -11.26
N TYR A 52 -2.89 -5.61 -11.63
CA TYR A 52 -2.99 -6.68 -12.63
C TYR A 52 -3.80 -7.88 -12.13
N LEU A 53 -3.74 -8.22 -10.84
CA LEU A 53 -4.62 -9.21 -10.24
C LEU A 53 -6.09 -8.81 -10.39
N LYS A 54 -6.41 -7.55 -10.10
CA LYS A 54 -7.77 -7.05 -10.20
C LYS A 54 -8.29 -6.96 -11.63
N MET A 55 -7.41 -6.62 -12.58
CA MET A 55 -7.72 -6.64 -14.01
C MET A 55 -7.94 -8.06 -14.54
N ALA A 56 -7.14 -9.03 -14.08
CA ALA A 56 -7.25 -10.42 -14.51
C ALA A 56 -8.48 -11.11 -13.94
N ASP A 57 -8.81 -10.85 -12.67
CA ASP A 57 -9.99 -11.39 -12.01
C ASP A 57 -10.55 -10.38 -10.98
N PRO A 58 -11.60 -9.61 -11.36
CA PRO A 58 -12.24 -8.65 -10.47
C PRO A 58 -12.89 -9.26 -9.23
N SER A 59 -13.09 -10.59 -9.19
CA SER A 59 -13.68 -11.27 -8.05
C SER A 59 -12.70 -11.47 -6.88
N ILE A 60 -11.39 -11.28 -7.10
CA ILE A 60 -10.36 -11.38 -6.06
C ILE A 60 -10.43 -10.16 -5.13
N ASP A 61 -10.44 -10.41 -3.82
CA ASP A 61 -10.30 -9.39 -2.78
C ASP A 61 -8.80 -9.12 -2.56
N VAL A 62 -8.33 -7.98 -3.07
CA VAL A 62 -6.93 -7.57 -3.02
C VAL A 62 -6.76 -6.50 -1.96
N THR A 63 -5.88 -6.74 -1.00
CA THR A 63 -5.49 -5.76 0.04
C THR A 63 -4.00 -5.47 -0.04
N ILE A 64 -3.63 -4.22 -0.30
CA ILE A 64 -2.27 -3.72 -0.13
C ILE A 64 -2.11 -3.25 1.32
N ILE A 65 -1.03 -3.67 1.97
CA ILE A 65 -0.61 -3.14 3.27
C ILE A 65 0.71 -2.39 3.05
N GLU A 66 0.70 -1.08 3.29
CA GLU A 66 1.82 -0.17 3.05
C GLU A 66 1.99 0.78 4.23
N VAL A 67 3.22 1.11 4.59
CA VAL A 67 3.49 1.99 5.74
C VAL A 67 3.26 3.47 5.41
N ASN A 68 3.49 3.90 4.16
CA ASN A 68 3.39 5.30 3.75
C ASN A 68 2.08 5.61 3.02
N LYS A 69 1.43 6.73 3.38
CA LYS A 69 0.25 7.23 2.65
C LYS A 69 0.56 7.64 1.21
N ASP A 70 1.76 8.19 1.01
CA ASP A 70 2.26 8.64 -0.27
C ASP A 70 3.48 7.80 -0.66
N TYR A 71 3.54 7.42 -1.94
CA TYR A 71 4.69 6.81 -2.56
C TYR A 71 5.48 7.87 -3.33
N PHE A 72 6.76 8.01 -3.02
CA PHE A 72 7.69 8.84 -3.78
C PHE A 72 8.56 7.97 -4.67
N THR A 73 8.54 8.25 -5.97
CA THR A 73 9.40 7.54 -6.91
C THR A 73 10.86 7.94 -6.72
N CYS A 74 11.72 6.94 -6.57
CA CYS A 74 13.16 7.17 -6.49
C CYS A 74 13.78 7.28 -7.88
N TYR A 75 13.21 6.58 -8.87
CA TYR A 75 13.46 6.89 -10.28
C TYR A 75 13.02 8.33 -10.56
N LEU A 76 13.83 9.07 -11.32
CA LEU A 76 13.70 10.51 -11.57
C LEU A 76 13.92 11.44 -10.36
N SER A 77 14.14 10.92 -9.15
CA SER A 77 14.45 11.78 -7.98
C SER A 77 15.77 12.54 -8.11
N ASN A 78 16.68 12.09 -8.97
CA ASN A 78 17.90 12.82 -9.29
C ASN A 78 17.62 14.14 -10.04
N GLU A 79 16.54 14.26 -10.82
CA GLU A 79 16.13 15.53 -11.47
C GLU A 79 15.64 16.58 -10.44
N VAL A 80 15.23 16.14 -9.24
CA VAL A 80 14.94 17.07 -8.14
C VAL A 80 16.21 17.70 -7.60
N LEU A 81 17.33 16.96 -7.66
CA LEU A 81 18.63 17.42 -7.17
C LEU A 81 19.22 18.52 -8.06
N SER A 82 18.93 18.50 -9.36
CA SER A 82 19.27 19.59 -10.28
C SER A 82 18.30 20.76 -10.24
N GLY A 83 17.04 20.49 -9.89
CA GLY A 83 15.97 21.48 -9.89
C GLY A 83 15.08 21.42 -11.14
N GLU A 84 15.38 20.52 -12.08
CA GLU A 84 14.55 20.25 -13.27
C GLU A 84 13.19 19.64 -12.93
N ARG A 85 13.03 19.13 -11.70
CA ARG A 85 11.80 18.51 -11.22
C ARG A 85 11.45 18.91 -9.79
N THR A 86 10.17 18.95 -9.48
CA THR A 86 9.68 19.09 -8.09
C THR A 86 9.47 17.72 -7.45
N LEU A 87 9.76 17.60 -6.15
CA LEU A 87 9.49 16.36 -5.40
C LEU A 87 7.99 15.98 -5.43
N ASP A 88 7.10 16.97 -5.45
CA ASP A 88 5.65 16.74 -5.50
C ASP A 88 5.22 16.00 -6.79
N SER A 89 5.91 16.24 -7.92
CA SER A 89 5.64 15.52 -9.17
C SER A 89 5.99 14.03 -9.11
N LEU A 90 6.78 13.61 -8.11
CA LEU A 90 7.16 12.22 -7.85
C LEU A 90 6.25 11.55 -6.81
N LYS A 91 5.29 12.29 -6.24
CA LYS A 91 4.38 11.84 -5.20
C LYS A 91 3.15 11.20 -5.81
N HIS A 92 2.83 10.00 -5.35
CA HIS A 92 1.64 9.26 -5.76
C HIS A 92 0.86 8.76 -4.55
N GLY A 93 -0.46 8.92 -4.59
CA GLY A 93 -1.36 8.28 -3.63
C GLY A 93 -1.98 7.00 -4.20
N TYR A 94 -2.78 6.32 -3.38
CA TYR A 94 -3.39 5.02 -3.71
C TYR A 94 -4.84 5.10 -4.22
N SER A 95 -5.43 6.30 -4.28
CA SER A 95 -6.84 6.49 -4.63
C SER A 95 -7.24 5.96 -6.01
N GLY A 96 -6.29 5.92 -6.96
CA GLY A 96 -6.50 5.28 -8.26
C GLY A 96 -6.75 3.78 -8.14
N LEU A 97 -5.98 3.08 -7.29
CA LEU A 97 -6.15 1.65 -7.04
C LEU A 97 -7.44 1.37 -6.25
N GLU A 98 -7.79 2.26 -5.32
CA GLU A 98 -9.02 2.14 -4.54
C GLU A 98 -10.27 2.22 -5.43
N LYS A 99 -10.26 3.08 -6.46
CA LYS A 99 -11.32 3.15 -7.48
C LYS A 99 -11.43 1.88 -8.33
N GLU A 100 -10.34 1.12 -8.45
CA GLU A 100 -10.32 -0.19 -9.12
C GLU A 100 -10.77 -1.32 -8.17
N GLY A 101 -11.14 -1.02 -6.92
CA GLY A 101 -11.63 -1.99 -5.94
C GLY A 101 -10.52 -2.73 -5.19
N ILE A 102 -9.33 -2.14 -5.12
CA ILE A 102 -8.20 -2.62 -4.30
C ILE A 102 -8.22 -1.88 -2.95
N LYS A 103 -8.15 -2.62 -1.85
CA LYS A 103 -8.10 -2.02 -0.51
C LYS A 103 -6.66 -1.63 -0.19
N THR A 104 -6.46 -0.42 0.32
CA THR A 104 -5.16 0.02 0.84
C THR A 104 -5.25 0.21 2.34
N VAL A 105 -4.39 -0.47 3.08
CA VAL A 105 -4.26 -0.36 4.53
C VAL A 105 -2.93 0.32 4.84
N ILE A 106 -3.01 1.48 5.48
CA ILE A 106 -1.82 2.21 5.91
C ILE A 106 -1.37 1.69 7.26
N ASP A 107 -0.46 0.72 7.25
CA ASP A 107 0.08 0.07 8.44
C ASP A 107 1.42 -0.62 8.12
N TYR A 108 2.17 -0.96 9.16
CA TYR A 108 3.44 -1.65 9.05
C TYR A 108 3.24 -3.15 9.27
N VAL A 109 3.57 -3.99 8.29
CA VAL A 109 3.54 -5.45 8.44
C VAL A 109 4.66 -5.90 9.39
N THR A 110 4.30 -6.64 10.43
CA THR A 110 5.24 -7.15 11.44
C THR A 110 5.50 -8.65 11.30
N GLY A 111 4.62 -9.38 10.61
CA GLY A 111 4.75 -10.82 10.49
C GLY A 111 3.89 -11.41 9.37
N ILE A 112 4.35 -12.54 8.84
CA ILE A 112 3.62 -13.37 7.90
C ILE A 112 3.69 -14.81 8.43
N ASP A 113 2.56 -15.36 8.82
CA ASP A 113 2.43 -16.78 9.16
C ASP A 113 1.99 -17.56 7.91
N ALA A 114 2.94 -18.27 7.31
CA ALA A 114 2.69 -19.08 6.12
C ALA A 114 1.80 -20.30 6.37
N LYS A 115 1.78 -20.85 7.60
CA LYS A 115 0.96 -22.01 7.96
C LYS A 115 -0.48 -21.60 8.20
N ALA A 116 -0.69 -20.56 9.01
CA ALA A 116 -2.01 -20.00 9.29
C ALA A 116 -2.54 -19.13 8.13
N LYS A 117 -1.69 -18.80 7.16
CA LYS A 117 -1.94 -17.90 6.02
C LYS A 117 -2.48 -16.54 6.47
N LYS A 118 -1.69 -15.87 7.31
CA LYS A 118 -2.07 -14.63 7.96
C LYS A 118 -0.94 -13.61 7.94
N VAL A 119 -1.27 -12.36 7.63
CA VAL A 119 -0.36 -11.21 7.77
C VAL A 119 -0.77 -10.41 8.99
N THR A 120 0.17 -10.11 9.87
CA THR A 120 -0.05 -9.28 11.07
C THR A 120 0.61 -7.92 10.89
N THR A 121 -0.01 -6.88 11.44
CA THR A 121 0.51 -5.53 11.37
C THR A 121 0.80 -4.94 12.74
N LYS A 122 1.48 -3.79 12.76
CA LYS A 122 1.92 -3.11 13.97
C LYS A 122 0.74 -2.59 14.80
N SER A 123 -0.38 -2.24 14.17
CA SER A 123 -1.61 -1.88 14.90
C SER A 123 -2.27 -3.06 15.63
N GLY A 124 -1.81 -4.30 15.39
CA GLY A 124 -2.43 -5.51 15.90
C GLY A 124 -3.50 -6.09 14.96
N ALA A 125 -3.74 -5.48 13.79
CA ALA A 125 -4.63 -6.04 12.80
C ALA A 125 -4.05 -7.31 12.15
N SER A 126 -4.94 -8.15 11.63
CA SER A 126 -4.63 -9.45 11.06
C SER A 126 -5.42 -9.67 9.78
N PHE A 127 -4.74 -10.09 8.72
CA PHE A 127 -5.31 -10.27 7.39
C PHE A 127 -5.09 -11.71 6.91
N ASP A 128 -6.17 -12.47 6.76
CA ASP A 128 -6.10 -13.81 6.17
C ASP A 128 -5.90 -13.72 4.66
N TYR A 129 -5.15 -14.66 4.10
CA TYR A 129 -4.88 -14.71 2.67
C TYR A 129 -4.96 -16.13 2.09
N ASP A 130 -5.30 -16.24 0.81
CA ASP A 130 -5.08 -17.46 0.02
C ASP A 130 -3.69 -17.45 -0.63
N ARG A 131 -3.23 -16.25 -1.03
CA ARG A 131 -1.88 -15.95 -1.51
C ARG A 131 -1.38 -14.63 -0.96
N CYS A 132 -0.07 -14.55 -0.71
CA CYS A 132 0.58 -13.32 -0.27
C CYS A 132 1.68 -12.95 -1.26
N ILE A 133 1.70 -11.68 -1.67
CA ILE A 133 2.77 -11.09 -2.49
C ILE A 133 3.63 -10.23 -1.58
N VAL A 134 4.93 -10.51 -1.52
CA VAL A 134 5.87 -9.78 -0.68
C VAL A 134 6.73 -8.89 -1.55
N ALA A 135 6.49 -7.57 -1.49
CA ALA A 135 7.16 -6.54 -2.30
C ALA A 135 7.67 -5.34 -1.45
N PRO A 136 8.45 -5.57 -0.36
CA PRO A 136 8.85 -4.52 0.59
C PRO A 136 9.96 -3.58 0.06
N GLY A 137 10.56 -3.89 -1.10
CA GLY A 137 11.69 -3.15 -1.64
C GLY A 137 13.00 -3.50 -0.95
N VAL A 138 13.88 -2.50 -0.77
CA VAL A 138 15.19 -2.66 -0.14
C VAL A 138 15.20 -2.03 1.24
N ASP A 139 16.11 -2.50 2.09
CA ASP A 139 16.47 -1.82 3.32
C ASP A 139 17.98 -1.59 3.41
N PHE A 140 18.40 -0.77 4.37
CA PHE A 140 19.78 -0.36 4.54
C PHE A 140 20.47 -1.20 5.61
N LYS A 141 21.74 -1.55 5.37
CA LYS A 141 22.61 -2.23 6.33
C LYS A 141 23.34 -1.19 7.17
N TRP A 142 22.68 -0.69 8.21
CA TRP A 142 23.16 0.41 9.07
C TRP A 142 24.45 0.10 9.87
N ASP A 143 24.88 -1.15 9.88
CA ASP A 143 26.05 -1.65 10.59
C ASP A 143 27.29 -1.84 9.70
N THR A 144 27.20 -1.49 8.42
CA THR A 144 28.28 -1.76 7.44
C THR A 144 29.26 -0.63 7.23
N ILE A 145 28.88 0.60 7.55
CA ILE A 145 29.75 1.77 7.51
C ILE A 145 29.89 2.25 8.95
N GLU A 146 31.12 2.29 9.45
CA GLU A 146 31.41 2.76 10.80
C GLU A 146 30.84 4.17 11.00
N ALA A 147 30.12 4.37 12.11
CA ALA A 147 29.45 5.61 12.46
C ALA A 147 28.35 6.10 11.49
N TYR A 148 27.80 5.25 10.63
CA TYR A 148 26.69 5.60 9.73
C TYR A 148 25.40 4.82 10.04
N ASP A 149 24.55 5.41 10.87
CA ASP A 149 23.25 4.86 11.27
C ASP A 149 22.07 5.66 10.68
N ALA A 150 20.84 5.25 11.03
CA ALA A 150 19.62 5.91 10.56
C ALA A 150 19.52 7.39 11.02
N ALA A 151 20.06 7.73 12.19
CA ALA A 151 20.06 9.11 12.67
C ALA A 151 21.08 9.97 11.90
N THR A 152 22.22 9.39 11.57
CA THR A 152 23.26 10.02 10.75
C THR A 152 22.77 10.27 9.33
N ALA A 153 21.95 9.36 8.77
CA ALA A 153 21.34 9.53 7.46
C ALA A 153 20.47 10.80 7.34
N GLU A 154 19.94 11.35 8.45
CA GLU A 154 19.20 12.62 8.40
C GLU A 154 20.11 13.84 8.13
N LYS A 155 21.43 13.69 8.33
CA LYS A 155 22.44 14.74 8.08
C LYS A 155 23.34 14.41 6.89
N ILE A 156 23.62 13.14 6.65
CA ILE A 156 24.42 12.65 5.51
C ILE A 156 23.49 11.75 4.70
N PRO A 157 22.65 12.32 3.82
CA PRO A 157 21.50 11.61 3.26
C PRO A 157 21.92 10.55 2.24
N HIS A 158 21.30 9.38 2.33
CA HIS A 158 21.43 8.36 1.29
C HIS A 158 20.61 8.71 0.05
N ALA A 159 19.44 9.36 0.24
CA ALA A 159 18.43 9.60 -0.80
C ALA A 159 18.15 8.39 -1.74
N TRP A 160 18.30 7.15 -1.26
CA TRP A 160 18.00 5.90 -1.98
C TRP A 160 16.56 5.39 -1.79
N LYS A 161 15.88 5.96 -0.80
CA LYS A 161 14.43 6.05 -0.68
C LYS A 161 14.09 7.54 -0.82
N ALA A 162 13.27 7.90 -1.80
CA ALA A 162 12.93 9.30 -2.07
C ALA A 162 11.97 9.88 -1.02
N GLY A 163 11.66 11.16 -1.11
CA GLY A 163 10.87 11.89 -0.13
C GLY A 163 11.73 12.83 0.69
N SER A 164 11.65 12.75 2.02
CA SER A 164 12.40 13.63 2.95
C SER A 164 13.91 13.64 2.66
N GLN A 165 14.50 12.47 2.40
CA GLN A 165 15.92 12.33 2.10
C GLN A 165 16.35 13.04 0.81
N THR A 166 15.49 13.06 -0.22
CA THR A 166 15.74 13.83 -1.46
C THR A 166 15.67 15.32 -1.17
N THR A 167 14.70 15.78 -0.36
CA THR A 167 14.59 17.17 0.08
C THR A 167 15.81 17.61 0.87
N THR A 168 16.26 16.81 1.82
CA THR A 168 17.46 17.09 2.63
C THR A 168 18.67 17.26 1.74
N LEU A 169 18.91 16.32 0.80
CA LEU A 169 20.04 16.41 -0.12
C LEU A 169 19.93 17.65 -1.02
N ARG A 170 18.77 17.94 -1.61
CA ARG A 170 18.57 19.15 -2.43
C ARG A 170 18.82 20.42 -1.63
N LYS A 171 18.33 20.49 -0.38
CA LYS A 171 18.58 21.63 0.51
C LYS A 171 20.08 21.81 0.79
N GLN A 172 20.79 20.74 1.09
CA GLN A 172 22.24 20.79 1.33
C GLN A 172 23.00 21.29 0.10
N LEU A 173 22.59 20.90 -1.10
CA LEU A 173 23.18 21.39 -2.35
C LEU A 173 22.92 22.88 -2.56
N ILE A 174 21.70 23.36 -2.33
CA ILE A 174 21.34 24.78 -2.46
C ILE A 174 22.10 25.65 -1.45
N ASP A 175 22.22 25.18 -0.22
CA ASP A 175 22.87 25.92 0.87
C ASP A 175 24.41 25.81 0.81
N MET A 176 24.96 24.96 -0.07
CA MET A 176 26.40 24.79 -0.23
C MET A 176 27.01 26.05 -0.84
N LYS A 177 28.07 26.57 -0.21
CA LYS A 177 28.83 27.69 -0.76
C LYS A 177 29.54 27.25 -2.04
N ASP A 178 29.66 28.19 -2.98
CA ASP A 178 30.46 27.98 -4.19
C ASP A 178 31.90 27.54 -3.83
N GLY A 179 32.45 26.64 -4.63
CA GLY A 179 33.69 25.92 -4.34
C GLY A 179 33.58 24.75 -3.35
N GLY A 180 32.37 24.44 -2.85
CA GLY A 180 32.11 23.27 -2.01
C GLY A 180 32.30 21.94 -2.75
N THR A 181 32.57 20.86 -2.00
CA THR A 181 32.77 19.51 -2.54
C THR A 181 31.61 18.60 -2.17
N VAL A 182 31.02 17.91 -3.16
CA VAL A 182 30.01 16.87 -2.96
C VAL A 182 30.64 15.50 -3.16
N ILE A 183 30.43 14.59 -2.21
CA ILE A 183 30.88 13.19 -2.29
C ILE A 183 29.66 12.29 -2.44
N VAL A 184 29.66 11.44 -3.47
CA VAL A 184 28.66 10.38 -3.68
C VAL A 184 29.36 9.03 -3.54
N ALA A 185 29.07 8.30 -2.47
CA ALA A 185 29.67 6.99 -2.19
C ALA A 185 28.68 5.87 -2.50
N ALA A 186 28.89 5.17 -3.63
CA ALA A 186 28.07 4.02 -4.01
C ALA A 186 28.52 2.75 -3.29
N PRO A 187 27.60 1.86 -2.85
CA PRO A 187 27.95 0.57 -2.27
C PRO A 187 28.42 -0.44 -3.34
N PRO A 188 29.06 -1.54 -2.94
CA PRO A 188 29.34 -2.65 -3.86
C PRO A 188 28.04 -3.33 -4.33
N ASN A 189 28.13 -4.05 -5.45
CA ASN A 189 27.01 -4.84 -5.97
C ASN A 189 26.64 -6.01 -5.04
N PRO A 190 25.36 -6.42 -5.00
CA PRO A 190 24.21 -5.82 -5.68
C PRO A 190 23.54 -4.69 -4.87
N PHE A 191 23.08 -3.65 -5.56
CA PHE A 191 22.25 -2.59 -4.97
C PHE A 191 21.17 -2.09 -5.95
N ARG A 192 20.17 -1.37 -5.45
CA ARG A 192 19.08 -0.82 -6.28
C ARG A 192 19.63 0.19 -7.28
N CYS A 193 19.30 0.02 -8.56
CA CYS A 193 19.63 0.94 -9.66
C CYS A 193 21.15 1.22 -9.79
N PRO A 194 21.93 0.29 -10.36
CA PRO A 194 23.37 0.47 -10.58
C PRO A 194 23.78 1.78 -11.29
N PRO A 195 23.06 2.31 -12.30
CA PRO A 195 23.41 3.60 -12.92
C PRO A 195 22.93 4.82 -12.12
N GLY A 196 22.21 4.63 -11.01
CA GLY A 196 21.67 5.72 -10.19
C GLY A 196 22.74 6.64 -9.59
N PRO A 197 23.85 6.15 -9.02
CA PRO A 197 24.90 7.01 -8.47
C PRO A 197 25.60 7.87 -9.54
N PRO A 198 26.05 7.36 -10.71
CA PRO A 198 26.64 8.21 -11.73
C PRO A 198 25.62 9.20 -12.33
N GLU A 199 24.36 8.81 -12.54
CA GLU A 199 23.31 9.76 -12.94
C GLU A 199 23.14 10.89 -11.91
N ARG A 200 23.16 10.55 -10.61
CA ARG A 200 23.11 11.54 -9.52
C ARG A 200 24.27 12.52 -9.61
N VAL A 201 25.49 12.05 -9.84
CA VAL A 201 26.65 12.93 -10.02
C VAL A 201 26.43 13.86 -11.21
N CYS A 202 25.93 13.37 -12.34
CA CYS A 202 25.62 14.21 -13.50
C CYS A 202 24.56 15.28 -13.19
N GLN A 203 23.47 14.92 -12.51
CA GLN A 203 22.42 15.87 -12.14
C GLN A 203 22.90 16.91 -11.13
N ILE A 204 23.75 16.52 -10.16
CA ILE A 204 24.36 17.46 -9.22
C ILE A 204 25.36 18.39 -9.92
N ALA A 205 26.16 17.87 -10.85
CA ALA A 205 27.13 18.69 -11.59
C ALA A 205 26.48 19.62 -12.62
N MET A 206 25.25 19.31 -13.05
CA MET A 206 24.46 20.16 -13.95
C MET A 206 23.83 21.36 -13.23
N TYR A 207 23.61 21.25 -11.92
CA TYR A 207 23.06 22.31 -11.06
C TYR A 207 24.06 23.45 -10.84
#